data_AF-E9H692-F1
#
_entry.id   AF-E9H692-F1
#
_cell.length_a   1.000
_cell.length_b   1.000
_cell.length_c   1.000
_cell.angle_alpha   90.00
_cell.angle_beta   90.00
_cell.angle_gamma   90.00
#
_symmetry.space_group_name_H-M   'P 1'
#
loop_
_entity.id
_entity.type
_entity.pdbx_description
1 polymer ?
#
loop_
_entity_poly.entity_id
_entity_poly.type
_entity_poly.pdbx_seq_one_letter_code
_entity_poly.pdbx_strand_id
1 'polypeptide(L)'
;MENLNLAKPASSARIQHTTASSAHKPDPCADLKCPPGAKCIATPDASSATCQCPTKKCYGEARVTVHGSNPNIDDKYLTNVFLENFYANVAKCSSYGDSVGSRPICGVDGKDYANMCELHKSSCLANRMIAVKFQGSCDPCASVECLSPSVCVMDSERKPHCRCGDTCPSDFQPVCGSDGRSYSSQCHLQQEACRSQRHLRILYKGLCESGTYGC
;
A
#
# COMPACT_ATOMS: atom_id res chain seq x y z
N MET A 1 19.08 -91.81 20.19
CA MET A 1 18.18 -91.96 21.35
C MET A 1 17.37 -90.67 21.39
N GLU A 2 16.34 -90.62 20.56
CA GLU A 2 14.92 -90.96 20.86
C GLU A 2 14.16 -89.64 20.84
N ASN A 3 13.52 -89.31 19.72
CA ASN A 3 12.10 -89.57 19.44
C ASN A 3 11.17 -89.02 20.52
N LEU A 4 10.41 -87.97 20.16
CA LEU A 4 8.96 -88.10 20.14
C LEU A 4 8.34 -87.11 19.14
N ASN A 5 7.94 -87.63 17.99
CA ASN A 5 6.84 -87.08 17.22
C ASN A 5 5.53 -87.46 17.91
N LEU A 6 4.58 -86.54 18.00
CA LEU A 6 3.15 -86.86 17.99
C LEU A 6 2.38 -85.69 17.36
N ALA A 7 1.29 -86.02 16.66
CA ALA A 7 0.79 -85.32 15.48
C ALA A 7 -0.51 -84.52 15.68
N LYS A 8 -0.65 -83.44 14.88
CA LYS A 8 -1.83 -82.89 14.16
C LYS A 8 -3.13 -82.51 14.95
N PRO A 9 -4.12 -81.78 14.37
CA PRO A 9 -4.13 -80.80 13.25
C PRO A 9 -5.01 -79.54 13.55
N ALA A 10 -5.20 -78.72 12.50
CA ALA A 10 -6.41 -77.94 12.17
C ALA A 10 -6.32 -76.40 12.23
N SER A 11 -6.29 -75.85 11.02
CA SER A 11 -7.03 -74.65 10.57
C SER A 11 -6.94 -73.39 11.43
N SER A 12 -6.10 -72.45 10.99
CA SER A 12 -6.59 -71.10 10.88
C SER A 12 -6.13 -70.54 9.54
N ALA A 13 -7.06 -70.55 8.59
CA ALA A 13 -6.94 -69.82 7.34
C ALA A 13 -6.66 -68.36 7.72
N ARG A 14 -5.45 -67.88 7.45
CA ARG A 14 -5.13 -66.47 7.59
C ARG A 14 -5.91 -65.76 6.49
N ILE A 15 -7.06 -65.20 6.87
CA ILE A 15 -7.83 -64.27 6.06
C ILE A 15 -6.85 -63.18 5.66
N GLN A 16 -6.45 -63.18 4.39
CA GLN A 16 -5.82 -62.03 3.78
C GLN A 16 -6.87 -60.93 3.82
N HIS A 17 -6.73 -60.00 4.77
CA HIS A 17 -7.38 -58.71 4.65
C HIS A 17 -6.74 -58.03 3.43
N THR A 18 -7.35 -58.22 2.27
CA THR A 18 -7.21 -57.29 1.15
C THR A 18 -7.82 -55.98 1.64
N THR A 19 -7.01 -55.14 2.30
CA THR A 19 -7.38 -53.74 2.44
C THR A 19 -7.39 -53.17 1.03
N ALA A 20 -8.58 -53.01 0.47
CA ALA A 20 -8.81 -52.17 -0.69
C ALA A 20 -8.32 -50.76 -0.32
N SER A 21 -7.06 -50.49 -0.62
CA SER A 21 -6.48 -49.16 -0.44
C SER A 21 -7.14 -48.28 -1.48
N SER A 22 -8.13 -47.50 -1.05
CA SER A 22 -8.74 -46.44 -1.84
C SER A 22 -7.62 -45.66 -2.52
N ALA A 23 -7.54 -45.74 -3.84
CA ALA A 23 -6.56 -45.04 -4.64
C ALA A 23 -6.86 -43.54 -4.50
N HIS A 24 -6.25 -42.89 -3.52
CA HIS A 24 -6.34 -41.46 -3.34
C HIS A 24 -5.62 -40.83 -4.54
N LYS A 25 -6.41 -40.29 -5.48
CA LYS A 25 -5.86 -39.60 -6.65
C LYS A 25 -5.02 -38.41 -6.12
N PRO A 26 -3.75 -38.26 -6.53
CA PRO A 26 -2.90 -37.18 -6.06
C PRO A 26 -3.54 -35.83 -6.40
N ASP A 27 -3.46 -34.86 -5.47
CA ASP A 27 -3.99 -33.51 -5.67
C ASP A 27 -3.31 -32.84 -6.86
N PRO A 28 -4.03 -32.51 -7.95
CA PRO A 28 -3.44 -31.90 -9.13
C PRO A 28 -2.91 -30.46 -8.88
N CYS A 29 -3.24 -29.85 -7.74
CA CYS A 29 -2.70 -28.55 -7.32
C CYS A 29 -1.42 -28.65 -6.48
N ALA A 30 -1.00 -29.84 -6.05
CA ALA A 30 0.14 -29.99 -5.14
C ALA A 30 1.46 -29.46 -5.72
N ASP A 31 1.69 -29.70 -7.02
CA ASP A 31 2.93 -29.31 -7.71
C ASP A 31 2.74 -28.13 -8.68
N LEU A 32 1.51 -27.65 -8.87
CA LEU A 32 1.22 -26.57 -9.83
C LEU A 32 1.60 -25.20 -9.27
N LYS A 33 2.67 -24.61 -9.81
CA LYS A 33 3.12 -23.25 -9.45
C LYS A 33 2.34 -22.19 -10.23
N CYS A 34 1.31 -21.63 -9.59
CA CYS A 34 0.55 -20.51 -10.14
C CYS A 34 1.25 -19.15 -9.95
N PRO A 35 1.01 -18.16 -10.85
CA PRO A 35 1.54 -16.81 -10.69
C PRO A 35 0.99 -16.11 -9.42
N PRO A 36 1.66 -15.07 -8.90
CA PRO A 36 1.19 -14.35 -7.72
C PRO A 36 -0.24 -13.86 -7.90
N GLY A 37 -1.12 -14.23 -6.95
CA GLY A 37 -2.54 -13.89 -6.99
C GLY A 37 -3.44 -14.91 -7.68
N ALA A 38 -2.92 -15.79 -8.52
CA ALA A 38 -3.73 -16.88 -9.10
C ALA A 38 -4.04 -17.94 -8.04
N LYS A 39 -5.25 -18.51 -8.14
CA LYS A 39 -5.63 -19.70 -7.38
C LYS A 39 -5.58 -20.92 -8.29
N CYS A 40 -5.03 -22.01 -7.77
CA CYS A 40 -5.13 -23.30 -8.42
C CYS A 40 -6.54 -23.85 -8.25
N ILE A 41 -7.15 -24.28 -9.35
CA ILE A 41 -8.48 -24.89 -9.38
C ILE A 41 -8.36 -26.23 -10.12
N ALA A 42 -8.59 -27.32 -9.40
CA ALA A 42 -8.64 -28.67 -9.95
C ALA A 42 -9.89 -28.85 -10.83
N THR A 43 -9.77 -29.64 -11.89
CA THR A 43 -10.92 -30.06 -12.69
C THR A 43 -11.84 -30.98 -11.88
N PRO A 44 -13.14 -31.07 -12.20
CA PRO A 44 -14.10 -31.86 -11.43
C PRO A 44 -13.75 -33.35 -11.34
N ASP A 45 -13.06 -33.88 -12.35
CA ASP A 45 -12.54 -35.24 -12.40
C ASP A 45 -11.17 -35.40 -11.69
N ALA A 46 -10.65 -34.33 -11.09
CA ALA A 46 -9.36 -34.25 -10.42
C ALA A 46 -8.18 -34.76 -11.27
N SER A 47 -8.30 -34.74 -12.60
CA SER A 47 -7.21 -35.18 -13.51
C SER A 47 -6.21 -34.09 -13.83
N SER A 48 -6.61 -32.82 -13.73
CA SER A 48 -5.75 -31.69 -14.01
C SER A 48 -6.13 -30.50 -13.13
N ALA A 49 -5.31 -29.46 -13.16
CA ALA A 49 -5.59 -28.21 -12.48
C ALA A 49 -5.19 -27.03 -13.35
N THR A 50 -5.85 -25.89 -13.13
CA THR A 50 -5.61 -24.64 -13.86
C THR A 50 -5.41 -23.50 -12.88
N CYS A 51 -4.60 -22.52 -13.27
CA CYS A 51 -4.41 -21.30 -12.50
C CYS A 51 -5.41 -20.25 -12.97
N GLN A 52 -6.32 -19.83 -12.09
CA GLN A 52 -7.31 -18.80 -12.41
C GLN A 52 -7.03 -17.52 -11.62
N CYS A 53 -7.03 -16.38 -12.31
CA CYS A 53 -6.89 -15.08 -11.68
C CYS A 53 -8.13 -14.71 -10.84
N PRO A 54 -7.96 -13.90 -9.78
CA PRO A 54 -9.08 -13.43 -8.97
C PRO A 54 -10.06 -12.61 -9.83
N THR A 55 -11.30 -13.08 -9.94
CA THR A 55 -12.39 -12.35 -10.61
C THR A 55 -13.15 -11.44 -9.65
N LYS A 56 -13.11 -11.73 -8.35
CA LYS A 56 -13.70 -10.89 -7.30
C LYS A 56 -12.93 -9.56 -7.17
N LYS A 57 -13.63 -8.52 -6.71
CA LYS A 57 -12.99 -7.25 -6.35
C LYS A 57 -12.12 -7.46 -5.11
N CYS A 58 -10.95 -6.83 -5.04
CA CYS A 58 -10.21 -6.78 -3.79
C CYS A 58 -10.98 -5.82 -2.87
N TYR A 59 -11.53 -6.32 -1.78
CA TYR A 59 -12.31 -5.50 -0.85
C TYR A 59 -11.34 -4.59 -0.08
N GLY A 60 -11.42 -3.29 -0.37
CA GLY A 60 -10.62 -2.24 0.28
C GLY A 60 -11.43 -1.04 0.77
N GLU A 61 -12.76 -1.10 0.78
CA GLU A 61 -13.60 -0.03 1.34
C GLU A 61 -14.89 -0.62 1.93
N ALA A 62 -15.01 -0.64 3.26
CA ALA A 62 -16.31 -0.60 3.90
C ALA A 62 -16.68 0.89 4.00
N ARG A 63 -17.22 1.46 2.92
CA ARG A 63 -18.02 2.68 3.06
C ARG A 63 -19.25 2.28 3.87
N VAL A 64 -19.24 2.58 5.16
CA VAL A 64 -20.45 2.47 6.00
C VAL A 64 -21.40 3.55 5.49
N THR A 65 -22.29 3.19 4.58
CA THR A 65 -23.47 4.00 4.28
C THR A 65 -24.43 3.85 5.46
N VAL A 66 -24.45 4.86 6.33
CA VAL A 66 -25.51 4.99 7.35
C VAL A 66 -26.79 5.34 6.61
N HIS A 67 -27.58 4.33 6.26
CA HIS A 67 -28.95 4.55 5.83
C HIS A 67 -29.83 4.69 7.08
N GLY A 68 -30.15 5.92 7.46
CA GLY A 68 -31.15 6.17 8.50
C GLY A 68 -30.98 7.48 9.26
N SER A 69 -31.14 8.62 8.60
CA SER A 69 -31.53 9.84 9.30
C SER A 69 -33.02 9.71 9.67
N ASN A 70 -33.31 9.23 10.88
CA ASN A 70 -34.64 9.36 11.48
C ASN A 70 -34.78 10.82 11.98
N PRO A 71 -35.71 11.63 11.46
CA PRO A 71 -35.78 13.07 11.73
C PRO A 71 -36.42 13.43 13.09
N ASN A 72 -36.41 12.54 14.08
CA ASN A 72 -37.04 12.75 15.39
C ASN A 72 -36.18 12.21 16.55
N ILE A 73 -34.94 12.65 16.68
CA ILE A 73 -34.18 12.46 17.93
C ILE A 73 -33.50 13.78 18.30
N ASP A 74 -33.99 14.37 19.38
CA ASP A 74 -33.50 15.63 19.93
C ASP A 74 -32.13 15.46 20.61
N ASP A 75 -31.30 16.46 20.38
CA ASP A 75 -29.85 16.53 20.53
C ASP A 75 -29.37 16.65 22.00
N LYS A 76 -29.78 15.75 22.91
CA LYS A 76 -29.39 15.89 24.33
C LYS A 76 -29.18 14.63 25.20
N TYR A 77 -28.99 13.45 24.62
CA TYR A 77 -28.70 12.23 25.39
C TYR A 77 -27.52 11.41 24.85
N LEU A 78 -26.49 12.09 24.33
CA LEU A 78 -25.24 11.46 23.90
C LEU A 78 -24.16 11.47 24.99
N THR A 79 -24.49 11.03 26.21
CA THR A 79 -23.48 10.55 27.16
C THR A 79 -24.08 9.50 28.10
N ASN A 80 -23.51 8.29 28.05
CA ASN A 80 -23.48 7.30 29.13
C ASN A 80 -24.67 6.36 29.41
N VAL A 81 -25.35 5.83 28.38
CA VAL A 81 -25.97 4.48 28.48
C VAL A 81 -25.91 3.73 27.13
N PHE A 82 -24.72 3.45 26.60
CA PHE A 82 -24.54 2.61 25.40
C PHE A 82 -23.29 1.74 25.50
N LEU A 83 -23.04 1.15 26.68
CA LEU A 83 -21.81 0.39 26.95
C LEU A 83 -21.96 -1.13 27.12
N GLU A 84 -23.10 -1.76 26.83
CA GLU A 84 -23.18 -3.22 27.04
C GLU A 84 -23.79 -4.06 25.91
N ASN A 85 -24.37 -3.51 24.83
CA ASN A 85 -25.03 -4.37 23.81
C ASN A 85 -24.93 -3.94 22.34
N PHE A 86 -23.91 -3.16 21.96
CA PHE A 86 -23.58 -2.88 20.54
C PHE A 86 -22.36 -3.68 20.04
N TYR A 87 -22.01 -4.79 20.69
CA TYR A 87 -20.85 -5.63 20.34
C TYR A 87 -21.24 -7.06 19.93
N ALA A 88 -22.47 -7.30 19.46
CA ALA A 88 -22.91 -8.63 19.06
C ALA A 88 -23.11 -8.85 17.55
N ASN A 89 -23.14 -7.80 16.71
CA ASN A 89 -23.36 -7.96 15.26
C ASN A 89 -22.54 -7.02 14.36
N VAL A 90 -21.50 -6.39 14.91
CA VAL A 90 -20.39 -5.94 14.06
C VAL A 90 -19.60 -7.21 13.78
N ALA A 91 -19.76 -7.77 12.57
CA ALA A 91 -18.81 -8.74 12.04
C ALA A 91 -17.40 -8.25 12.43
N LYS A 92 -16.64 -9.08 13.13
CA LYS A 92 -15.27 -8.78 13.59
C LYS A 92 -14.41 -8.41 12.38
N CYS A 93 -14.49 -7.15 11.94
CA CYS A 93 -13.47 -6.51 11.15
C CYS A 93 -12.43 -6.07 12.16
N SER A 94 -11.57 -7.02 12.55
CA SER A 94 -10.36 -6.71 13.30
C SER A 94 -9.51 -5.78 12.42
N SER A 95 -9.60 -4.48 12.70
CA SER A 95 -8.84 -3.39 12.11
C SER A 95 -8.87 -3.26 10.58
N TYR A 96 -9.81 -2.45 10.09
CA TYR A 96 -9.77 -1.89 8.74
C TYR A 96 -8.61 -0.86 8.68
N GLY A 97 -7.39 -1.33 8.39
CA GLY A 97 -6.22 -0.45 8.21
C GLY A 97 -4.85 -1.04 8.56
N ASP A 98 -4.80 -2.05 9.44
CA ASP A 98 -3.50 -2.49 10.02
C ASP A 98 -2.92 -3.77 9.41
N SER A 99 -3.61 -4.38 8.45
CA SER A 99 -3.06 -5.52 7.72
C SER A 99 -2.03 -5.03 6.69
N VAL A 100 -0.81 -5.60 6.70
CA VAL A 100 0.26 -5.33 5.70
C VAL A 100 -0.27 -5.40 4.26
N GLY A 101 -1.28 -6.24 4.02
CA GLY A 101 -1.91 -6.40 2.74
C GLY A 101 -2.78 -5.24 2.24
N SER A 102 -3.16 -4.27 3.08
CA SER A 102 -4.10 -3.17 2.76
C SER A 102 -3.42 -1.82 2.49
N ARG A 103 -2.09 -1.73 2.65
CA ARG A 103 -1.35 -0.49 2.44
C ARG A 103 -1.01 -0.29 0.96
N PRO A 104 -0.97 0.97 0.46
CA PRO A 104 -0.57 1.25 -0.90
C PRO A 104 0.89 0.84 -1.14
N ILE A 105 1.16 0.35 -2.35
CA ILE A 105 2.49 -0.13 -2.76
C ILE A 105 2.77 0.30 -4.20
N CYS A 106 4.04 0.54 -4.50
CA CYS A 106 4.52 0.85 -5.85
C CYS A 106 5.06 -0.43 -6.49
N GLY A 107 4.55 -0.80 -7.65
CA GLY A 107 5.04 -1.93 -8.42
C GLY A 107 6.36 -1.65 -9.14
N VAL A 108 7.08 -2.70 -9.50
CA VAL A 108 8.27 -2.61 -10.39
C VAL A 108 7.93 -2.08 -11.78
N ASP A 109 6.67 -2.09 -12.15
CA ASP A 109 6.15 -1.50 -13.37
C ASP A 109 5.83 0.01 -13.26
N GLY A 110 6.16 0.63 -12.12
CA GLY A 110 5.98 2.05 -11.88
C GLY A 110 4.54 2.48 -11.62
N LYS A 111 3.65 1.52 -11.33
CA LYS A 111 2.24 1.79 -11.00
C LYS A 111 1.98 1.69 -9.51
N ASP A 112 1.07 2.55 -9.06
CA ASP A 112 0.53 2.49 -7.71
C ASP A 112 -0.60 1.48 -7.62
N TYR A 113 -0.52 0.62 -6.62
CA TYR A 113 -1.55 -0.33 -6.25
C TYR A 113 -2.10 0.04 -4.88
N ALA A 114 -3.42 0.08 -4.76
CA ALA A 114 -4.09 0.40 -3.51
C ALA A 114 -3.68 -0.55 -2.38
N ASN A 115 -3.40 -1.82 -2.72
CA ASN A 115 -3.08 -2.88 -1.78
C ASN A 115 -2.42 -4.08 -2.50
N MET A 116 -1.93 -5.05 -1.73
CA MET A 116 -1.24 -6.23 -2.27
C MET A 116 -2.16 -7.12 -3.13
N CYS A 117 -3.45 -7.17 -2.81
CA CYS A 117 -4.43 -7.95 -3.60
C CYS A 117 -4.54 -7.39 -5.02
N GLU A 118 -4.63 -6.06 -5.18
CA GLU A 118 -4.73 -5.42 -6.49
C GLU A 118 -3.45 -5.59 -7.32
N LEU A 119 -2.28 -5.55 -6.67
CA LEU A 119 -0.99 -5.85 -7.33
C LEU A 119 -0.94 -7.29 -7.83
N HIS A 120 -1.27 -8.26 -6.98
CA HIS A 120 -1.30 -9.68 -7.36
C HIS A 120 -2.34 -9.98 -8.44
N LYS A 121 -3.53 -9.39 -8.34
CA LYS A 121 -4.55 -9.48 -9.39
C LYS A 121 -4.01 -8.95 -10.72
N SER A 122 -3.36 -7.79 -10.70
CA SER A 122 -2.76 -7.20 -11.90
C SER A 122 -1.59 -8.02 -12.44
N SER A 123 -0.76 -8.60 -11.58
CA SER A 123 0.31 -9.51 -11.95
C SER A 123 -0.22 -10.75 -12.67
N CYS A 124 -1.30 -11.33 -12.14
CA CYS A 124 -1.97 -12.47 -12.76
C CYS A 124 -2.59 -12.11 -14.11
N LEU A 125 -3.36 -11.01 -14.18
CA LEU A 125 -4.02 -10.57 -15.41
C LEU A 125 -3.03 -10.17 -16.51
N ALA A 126 -1.89 -9.61 -16.14
CA ALA A 126 -0.82 -9.23 -17.07
C ALA A 126 0.08 -10.42 -17.46
N ASN A 127 -0.16 -11.62 -16.93
CA ASN A 127 0.64 -12.83 -17.12
C ASN A 127 2.15 -12.60 -16.91
N ARG A 128 2.50 -11.79 -15.90
CA ARG A 128 3.89 -11.48 -15.54
C ARG A 128 4.00 -11.16 -14.06
N MET A 129 5.14 -11.48 -13.44
CA MET A 129 5.39 -11.13 -12.05
C MET A 129 5.60 -9.62 -11.91
N ILE A 130 4.66 -8.94 -11.23
CA ILE A 130 4.82 -7.55 -10.79
C ILE A 130 5.22 -7.63 -9.33
N ALA A 131 6.49 -7.39 -9.03
CA ALA A 131 6.98 -7.33 -7.65
C ALA A 131 6.73 -5.95 -7.04
N VAL A 132 6.76 -5.87 -5.71
CA VAL A 132 6.78 -4.60 -4.99
C VAL A 132 8.15 -3.96 -5.19
N LYS A 133 8.18 -2.74 -5.73
CA LYS A 133 9.38 -1.92 -5.81
C LYS A 133 9.60 -1.14 -4.52
N PHE A 134 8.54 -0.51 -4.03
CA PHE A 134 8.57 0.27 -2.79
C PHE A 134 7.25 0.17 -2.02
N GLN A 135 7.33 0.33 -0.71
CA GLN A 135 6.14 0.56 0.12
C GLN A 135 5.63 1.98 -0.10
N GLY A 136 4.30 2.17 -0.12
CA GLY A 136 3.67 3.45 -0.44
C GLY A 136 3.62 3.75 -1.94
N SER A 137 3.27 4.99 -2.29
CA SER A 137 3.16 5.44 -3.67
C SER A 137 4.51 5.47 -4.39
N CYS A 138 4.48 5.38 -5.73
CA CYS A 138 5.58 5.54 -6.66
C CYS A 138 6.16 6.95 -6.65
N ASP A 139 5.34 7.96 -6.37
CA ASP A 139 5.77 9.34 -6.13
C ASP A 139 5.33 9.82 -4.74
N PRO A 140 6.19 9.66 -3.71
CA PRO A 140 5.93 10.19 -2.37
C PRO A 140 5.72 11.71 -2.30
N CYS A 141 6.17 12.48 -3.29
CA CYS A 141 5.95 13.93 -3.33
C CYS A 141 4.57 14.32 -3.87
N ALA A 142 3.83 13.39 -4.49
CA ALA A 142 2.52 13.68 -5.09
C ALA A 142 1.47 14.18 -4.08
N SER A 143 1.59 13.80 -2.80
CA SER A 143 0.68 14.23 -1.72
C SER A 143 1.28 15.26 -0.78
N VAL A 144 2.43 15.84 -1.11
CA VAL A 144 3.14 16.81 -0.25
C VAL A 144 3.04 18.20 -0.84
N GLU A 145 2.38 19.09 -0.10
CA GLU A 145 2.30 20.50 -0.45
C GLU A 145 3.41 21.28 0.26
N CYS A 146 4.35 21.80 -0.53
CA CYS A 146 5.42 22.67 -0.03
C CYS A 146 5.04 24.14 -0.19
N LEU A 147 5.37 24.96 0.81
CA LEU A 147 5.17 26.40 0.72
C LEU A 147 6.15 26.99 -0.31
N SER A 148 5.63 27.71 -1.31
CA SER A 148 6.47 28.46 -2.25
C SER A 148 7.43 29.39 -1.51
N PRO A 149 8.73 29.42 -1.87
CA PRO A 149 9.35 28.89 -3.09
C PRO A 149 9.96 27.48 -2.93
N SER A 150 9.51 26.69 -1.95
CA SER A 150 10.01 25.33 -1.73
C SER A 150 9.39 24.33 -2.71
N VAL A 151 10.16 23.31 -3.03
CA VAL A 151 9.79 22.19 -3.91
C VAL A 151 9.95 20.89 -3.12
N CYS A 152 9.05 19.94 -3.33
CA CYS A 152 9.18 18.62 -2.71
C CYS A 152 10.29 17.83 -3.43
N VAL A 153 11.20 17.28 -2.65
CA VAL A 153 12.26 16.38 -3.11
C VAL A 153 12.31 15.16 -2.20
N MET A 154 12.83 14.05 -2.73
CA MET A 154 13.06 12.84 -1.94
C MET A 154 14.51 12.78 -1.48
N ASP A 155 14.74 12.30 -0.26
CA ASP A 155 16.08 11.93 0.21
C ASP A 155 16.49 10.52 -0.27
N SER A 156 17.64 10.04 0.22
CA SER A 156 18.15 8.70 -0.09
C SER A 156 17.26 7.57 0.43
N GLU A 157 16.45 7.82 1.45
CA GLU A 157 15.48 6.88 2.03
C GLU A 157 14.10 6.99 1.38
N ARG A 158 13.97 7.81 0.34
CA ARG A 158 12.73 8.06 -0.39
C ARG A 158 11.65 8.73 0.48
N LYS A 159 12.07 9.45 1.52
CA LYS A 159 11.18 10.26 2.34
C LYS A 159 11.02 11.64 1.69
N PRO A 160 9.77 12.10 1.47
CA PRO A 160 9.55 13.41 0.89
C PRO A 160 9.87 14.50 1.92
N HIS A 161 10.57 15.54 1.49
CA HIS A 161 10.81 16.75 2.28
C HIS A 161 10.82 17.98 1.37
N CYS A 162 10.45 19.12 1.94
CA CYS A 162 10.46 20.40 1.22
C CYS A 162 11.85 21.02 1.28
N ARG A 163 12.38 21.43 0.13
CA ARG A 163 13.62 22.20 0.01
C ARG A 163 13.37 23.45 -0.80
N CYS A 164 14.03 24.56 -0.48
CA CYS A 164 13.97 25.77 -1.30
C CYS A 164 14.32 25.44 -2.75
N GLY A 165 13.48 25.89 -3.69
CA GLY A 165 13.71 25.67 -5.12
C GLY A 165 15.03 26.29 -5.55
N ASP A 166 15.80 25.57 -6.36
CA ASP A 166 17.14 26.02 -6.79
C ASP A 166 17.14 26.73 -8.14
N THR A 167 16.03 26.63 -8.88
CA THR A 167 15.89 27.17 -10.23
C THR A 167 14.96 28.37 -10.25
N CYS A 168 15.45 29.47 -10.80
CA CYS A 168 14.66 30.64 -11.16
C CYS A 168 14.73 30.86 -12.67
N PRO A 169 13.68 31.39 -13.31
CA PRO A 169 13.76 31.86 -14.69
C PRO A 169 14.89 32.88 -14.85
N SER A 170 15.55 32.89 -16.02
CA SER A 170 16.65 33.81 -16.32
C SER A 170 16.20 35.24 -16.65
N ASP A 171 14.93 35.57 -16.40
CA ASP A 171 14.38 36.91 -16.64
C ASP A 171 14.97 37.92 -15.64
N PHE A 172 15.68 38.91 -16.17
CA PHE A 172 16.27 39.97 -15.37
C PHE A 172 15.22 41.07 -15.09
N GLN A 173 14.62 41.00 -13.91
CA GLN A 173 13.64 41.98 -13.40
C GLN A 173 14.03 42.37 -11.96
N PRO A 174 15.05 43.24 -11.79
CA PRO A 174 15.68 43.44 -10.51
C PRO A 174 14.71 44.00 -9.46
N VAL A 175 14.93 43.64 -8.20
CA VAL A 175 14.16 44.15 -7.05
C VAL A 175 15.11 44.51 -5.91
N CYS A 176 14.77 45.58 -5.19
CA CYS A 176 15.47 45.95 -3.96
C CYS A 176 14.81 45.26 -2.76
N GLY A 177 15.57 44.46 -2.03
CA GLY A 177 15.12 43.76 -0.83
C GLY A 177 15.13 44.65 0.41
N SER A 178 14.35 44.24 1.42
CA SER A 178 14.28 44.90 2.74
C SER A 178 15.58 44.82 3.55
N ASP A 179 16.53 44.02 3.07
CA ASP A 179 17.91 43.93 3.58
C ASP A 179 18.88 44.90 2.87
N GLY A 180 18.37 45.77 2.00
CA GLY A 180 19.16 46.72 1.21
C GLY A 180 19.96 46.08 0.07
N ARG A 181 19.69 44.81 -0.26
CA ARG A 181 20.39 44.09 -1.35
C ARG A 181 19.52 44.05 -2.60
N SER A 182 20.17 44.15 -3.76
CA SER A 182 19.52 43.96 -5.06
C SER A 182 19.48 42.48 -5.43
N TYR A 183 18.33 42.01 -5.88
CA TYR A 183 18.13 40.66 -6.40
C TYR A 183 17.78 40.71 -7.88
N SER A 184 18.28 39.76 -8.68
CA SER A 184 18.07 39.70 -10.14
C SER A 184 16.61 39.53 -10.55
N SER A 185 15.80 38.89 -9.70
CA SER A 185 14.34 38.84 -9.84
C SER A 185 13.65 38.58 -8.50
N GLN A 186 12.32 38.72 -8.45
CA GLN A 186 11.51 38.33 -7.29
C GLN A 186 11.72 36.86 -6.89
N CYS A 187 11.92 35.96 -7.86
CA CYS A 187 12.22 34.56 -7.58
C CYS A 187 13.52 34.41 -6.79
N HIS A 188 14.57 35.13 -7.17
CA HIS A 188 15.87 35.09 -6.48
C HIS A 188 15.78 35.67 -5.06
N LEU A 189 14.99 36.73 -4.85
CA LEU A 189 14.72 37.26 -3.51
C LEU A 189 14.00 36.22 -2.64
N GLN A 190 12.96 35.57 -3.17
CA GLN A 190 12.21 34.55 -2.45
C GLN A 190 13.07 33.32 -2.14
N GLN A 191 13.91 32.89 -3.09
CA GLN A 191 14.85 31.80 -2.91
C GLN A 191 15.83 32.11 -1.77
N GLU A 192 16.39 33.33 -1.72
CA GLU A 192 17.29 33.74 -0.64
C GLU A 192 16.55 33.82 0.70
N ALA A 193 15.33 34.37 0.72
CA ALA A 193 14.48 34.41 1.90
C ALA A 193 14.25 33.00 2.47
N CYS A 194 13.97 32.04 1.59
CA CYS A 194 13.78 30.64 1.97
C CYS A 194 15.08 30.02 2.52
N ARG A 195 16.21 30.16 1.82
CA ARG A 195 17.49 29.54 2.19
C ARG A 195 18.06 30.12 3.49
N SER A 196 17.99 31.43 3.63
CA SER A 196 18.46 32.13 4.83
C SER A 196 17.47 32.10 6.00
N GLN A 197 16.28 31.54 5.79
CA GLN A 197 15.17 31.54 6.76
C GLN A 197 14.82 32.95 7.25
N ARG A 198 14.91 33.94 6.35
CA ARG A 198 14.62 35.35 6.63
C ARG A 198 13.39 35.80 5.89
N HIS A 199 12.63 36.68 6.53
CA HIS A 199 11.50 37.34 5.88
C HIS A 199 11.98 38.56 5.08
N LEU A 200 12.38 38.33 3.82
CA LEU A 200 12.74 39.41 2.89
C LEU A 200 11.50 39.92 2.17
N ARG A 201 11.34 41.23 2.12
CA ARG A 201 10.28 41.91 1.36
C ARG A 201 10.90 42.69 0.22
N ILE A 202 10.17 42.82 -0.87
CA ILE A 202 10.51 43.80 -1.91
C ILE A 202 10.16 45.19 -1.38
N LEU A 203 11.13 46.10 -1.37
CA LEU A 203 10.89 47.53 -1.11
C LEU A 203 10.38 48.22 -2.38
N TYR A 204 11.08 48.04 -3.50
CA TYR A 204 10.70 48.57 -4.81
C TYR A 204 11.30 47.73 -5.94
N LYS A 205 10.73 47.89 -7.15
CA LYS A 205 11.26 47.30 -8.38
C LYS A 205 12.46 48.12 -8.87
N GLY A 206 13.52 47.47 -9.31
CA GLY A 206 14.80 48.07 -9.66
C GLY A 206 15.93 47.59 -8.74
N LEU A 207 17.16 47.99 -9.07
CA LEU A 207 18.31 47.81 -8.18
C LEU A 207 18.16 48.75 -6.97
N CYS A 208 18.64 48.33 -5.81
CA CYS A 208 18.77 49.23 -4.67
C CYS A 208 19.67 50.41 -5.06
N GLU A 209 19.22 51.62 -4.78
CA GLU A 209 20.06 52.80 -4.86
C GLU A 209 21.26 52.60 -3.92
N SER A 210 22.47 52.63 -4.47
CA SER A 210 23.69 52.68 -3.66
C SER A 210 23.73 54.03 -3.00
N GLY A 211 23.05 54.17 -1.87
CA GLY A 211 23.02 55.40 -1.11
C GLY A 211 24.42 55.74 -0.61
N THR A 212 25.19 56.48 -1.39
CA THR A 212 25.85 57.65 -0.82
C THR A 212 24.73 58.57 -0.36
N TYR A 213 24.20 58.32 0.83
CA TYR A 213 23.54 59.37 1.57
C TYR A 213 24.66 60.34 1.93
N GLY A 214 24.86 61.34 1.07
CA GLY A 214 25.66 62.51 1.43
C GLY A 214 24.92 63.22 2.56
N CYS A 215 25.45 63.02 3.77
CA CYS A 215 25.19 63.68 5.06
C CYS A 215 23.73 63.89 5.46
#